data_AF-A0A920VFE4-F1
#
_entry.id   AF-A0A920VFE4-F1
#
_cell.length_a   1.000
_cell.length_b   1.000
_cell.length_c   1.000
_cell.angle_alpha   90.00
_cell.angle_beta   90.00
_cell.angle_gamma   90.00
#
_symmetry.space_group_name_H-M   'P 1'
#
loop_
_entity.id
_entity.type
_entity.pdbx_description
1 polymer ?
#
loop_
_entity_poly.entity_id
_entity_poly.type
_entity_poly.pdbx_seq_one_letter_code
_entity_poly.pdbx_strand_id
1 'polypeptide(L)' 'MQVDLLLEQARIEQDETNRFKLYHQAEEMIVNDAPWIPLWHSNGGSVLIKPNVNDYLLFPIVIPKYRYIHLTK' A
#
# COMPACT_ATOMS: atom_id res chain seq x y z
N MET A 1 -19.14 -13.92 1.80
CA MET A 1 -18.68 -14.24 3.17
C MET A 1 -17.45 -15.13 3.23
N GLN A 2 -17.11 -15.93 2.21
CA GLN A 2 -15.88 -16.75 2.22
C GLN A 2 -14.59 -15.89 2.27
N VAL A 3 -14.56 -14.78 1.53
CA VAL A 3 -13.45 -13.80 1.58
C VAL A 3 -13.30 -13.22 2.99
N ASP A 4 -14.41 -12.83 3.64
CA ASP A 4 -14.40 -12.26 4.99
C ASP A 4 -13.76 -13.21 6.01
N LEU A 5 -14.09 -14.51 5.94
CA LEU A 5 -13.52 -15.52 6.82
C LEU A 5 -12.01 -15.67 6.64
N LEU A 6 -11.51 -15.67 5.40
CA LEU A 6 -10.07 -15.75 5.11
C LEU A 6 -9.32 -14.54 5.66
N LEU A 7 -9.89 -13.34 5.52
CA LEU A 7 -9.29 -12.11 6.02
C LEU A 7 -9.24 -12.07 7.56
N GLU A 8 -10.29 -12.53 8.25
CA GLU A 8 -10.28 -12.59 9.72
C GLU A 8 -9.31 -13.65 10.25
N GLN A 9 -9.14 -14.77 9.56
CA GLN A 9 -8.10 -15.75 9.89
C GLN A 9 -6.69 -15.17 9.69
N ALA A 10 -6.45 -14.50 8.57
CA ALA A 10 -5.16 -13.88 8.27
C ALA A 10 -4.79 -12.78 9.28
N ARG A 11 -5.78 -12.08 9.86
CA ARG A 11 -5.57 -11.01 10.85
C ARG A 11 -4.89 -11.50 12.12
N ILE A 12 -5.23 -12.70 12.59
CA ILE A 12 -4.71 -13.26 13.85
C ILE A 12 -3.56 -14.25 13.66
N GLU A 13 -3.27 -14.65 12.41
CA GLU A 13 -2.19 -15.59 12.08
C GLU A 13 -0.81 -14.98 12.35
N GLN A 14 -0.01 -15.68 13.15
CA GLN A 14 1.30 -15.24 13.58
C GLN A 14 2.39 -15.66 12.59
N ASP A 15 2.24 -16.84 11.97
CA ASP A 15 3.16 -17.30 10.95
C ASP A 15 2.98 -16.49 9.66
N GLU A 16 4.05 -15.79 9.27
CA GLU A 16 4.03 -14.91 8.11
C GLU A 16 3.73 -15.66 6.80
N THR A 17 4.29 -16.85 6.63
CA THR A 17 4.11 -17.65 5.41
C THR A 17 2.65 -18.08 5.28
N ASN A 18 2.04 -18.52 6.37
CA ASN A 18 0.63 -18.92 6.39
C ASN A 18 -0.29 -17.71 6.22
N ARG A 19 0.03 -16.58 6.84
CA ARG A 19 -0.72 -15.33 6.67
C ARG A 19 -0.73 -14.88 5.20
N PHE A 20 0.41 -14.94 4.51
CA PHE A 20 0.46 -14.60 3.08
C PHE A 20 -0.36 -15.56 2.22
N LYS A 21 -0.33 -16.87 2.51
CA LYS A 21 -1.17 -17.84 1.78
C LYS A 21 -2.66 -17.49 1.90
N LEU A 22 -3.12 -17.13 3.10
CA LEU A 22 -4.52 -16.74 3.32
C LEU A 22 -4.88 -15.47 2.53
N TYR A 23 -4.00 -14.46 2.50
CA TYR A 23 -4.23 -13.26 1.71
C TYR A 23 -4.26 -13.54 0.20
N HIS A 24 -3.36 -14.37 -0.32
CA HIS A 24 -3.36 -14.73 -1.74
C HIS A 24 -4.63 -15.48 -2.15
N GLN A 25 -5.12 -16.38 -1.30
CA GLN A 25 -6.40 -17.07 -1.55
C GLN A 25 -7.56 -16.08 -1.60
N ALA A 26 -7.61 -15.11 -0.68
CA ALA A 26 -8.63 -14.07 -0.69
C ALA A 26 -8.54 -13.19 -1.96
N GLU A 27 -7.34 -12.85 -2.39
CA GLU A 27 -7.09 -12.02 -3.58
C GLU A 27 -7.52 -12.74 -4.86
N GLU A 28 -7.20 -14.02 -5.01
CA GLU A 28 -7.64 -14.86 -6.14
C GLU A 28 -9.16 -14.93 -6.24
N MET A 29 -9.85 -15.11 -5.11
CA MET A 29 -11.32 -15.09 -5.05
C MET A 29 -11.91 -13.74 -5.50
N ILE A 30 -11.34 -12.63 -5.00
CA ILE A 30 -11.78 -11.29 -5.37
C ILE A 30 -11.59 -11.05 -6.87
N VAL A 31 -10.45 -11.45 -7.45
CA VAL A 31 -10.20 -11.27 -8.89
C VAL A 31 -11.16 -12.11 -9.73
N ASN A 32 -11.42 -13.36 -9.33
CA ASN A 32 -12.32 -14.27 -10.04
C ASN A 32 -13.78 -13.80 -10.02
N ASP A 33 -14.24 -13.28 -8.88
CA ASP A 33 -15.60 -12.73 -8.75
C ASP A 33 -15.78 -11.41 -9.54
N ALA A 34 -14.68 -10.79 -9.96
CA ALA A 34 -14.62 -9.53 -10.72
C ALA A 34 -15.54 -8.40 -10.19
N PRO A 35 -15.55 -8.09 -8.88
CA PRO A 35 -16.33 -6.97 -8.34
C PRO A 35 -15.77 -5.61 -8.77
N TRP A 36 -14.52 -5.56 -9.24
CA TRP A 36 -13.80 -4.39 -9.74
C TRP A 36 -12.78 -4.78 -10.80
N ILE A 37 -12.34 -3.81 -11.62
CA ILE A 37 -11.30 -4.01 -12.66
C ILE A 37 -10.05 -3.25 -12.23
N PRO A 38 -9.00 -3.92 -11.70
CA PRO A 38 -7.74 -3.27 -11.38
C PRO A 38 -7.05 -2.77 -12.65
N LEU A 39 -6.61 -1.51 -12.66
CA LEU A 39 -6.00 -0.89 -13.83
C LEU A 39 -4.48 -0.76 -13.71
N TRP A 40 -3.99 -0.22 -12.59
CA TRP A 40 -2.54 -0.09 -12.30
C TRP A 40 -2.28 0.13 -10.80
N HIS A 41 -1.06 -0.17 -10.37
CA HIS A 41 -0.53 0.25 -9.07
C HIS A 41 0.33 1.51 -9.26
N SER A 42 0.04 2.59 -8.53
CA SER A 42 0.84 3.81 -8.60
C SER A 42 2.05 3.73 -7.67
N ASN A 43 3.24 4.03 -8.19
CA ASN A 43 4.50 3.97 -7.43
C ASN A 43 4.70 5.20 -6.51
N GLY A 44 3.63 5.85 -6.04
CA GLY A 44 3.72 7.09 -5.25
C GLY A 44 4.09 8.34 -6.06
N GLY A 45 4.27 8.20 -7.37
CA GLY A 45 4.54 9.27 -8.33
C GLY A 45 6.02 9.66 -8.45
N SER A 46 6.40 10.16 -9.63
CA SER A 46 7.68 10.85 -9.85
C SER A 46 7.53 12.33 -9.49
N VAL A 47 8.51 12.91 -8.82
CA VAL A 47 8.48 14.33 -8.42
C VAL A 47 9.74 15.05 -8.85
N LEU A 48 9.62 16.35 -9.10
CA LEU A 48 10.74 17.26 -9.34
C LEU A 48 10.91 18.18 -8.14
N ILE A 49 12.10 18.20 -7.57
CA ILE A 49 12.42 18.96 -6.35
C ILE A 49 13.43 20.04 -6.73
N LYS A 50 13.14 21.29 -6.37
CA LYS A 50 14.07 22.39 -6.58
C LYS A 50 15.30 22.22 -5.68
N PRO A 51 16.51 22.65 -6.11
CA PRO A 51 17.73 22.49 -5.32
C PRO A 51 17.69 23.16 -3.93
N ASN A 52 16.83 24.16 -3.74
CA ASN A 52 16.69 24.88 -2.48
C ASN A 52 15.64 24.29 -1.53
N VAL A 53 15.04 23.15 -1.87
CA VAL A 53 14.07 22.43 -1.05
C VAL A 53 14.80 21.31 -0.33
N ASN A 54 14.80 21.37 1.00
CA ASN A 54 15.47 20.39 1.85
C ASN A 54 14.44 19.50 2.56
N ASP A 55 14.88 18.30 2.95
CA ASP A 55 14.09 17.30 3.68
C ASP A 55 12.78 16.85 3.00
N TYR A 56 12.76 16.90 1.67
CA TYR A 56 11.67 16.32 0.89
C TYR A 56 11.87 14.80 0.74
N LEU A 57 11.15 14.03 1.56
CA LEU A 57 11.17 12.57 1.52
C LEU A 57 9.92 12.00 0.82
N LEU A 58 10.14 11.00 -0.05
CA LEU A 58 9.09 10.21 -0.67
C LEU A 58 8.87 8.95 0.15
N PHE A 59 7.66 8.81 0.68
CA PHE A 59 7.24 7.63 1.44
C PHE A 59 6.30 6.77 0.58
N PRO A 60 6.33 5.44 0.73
CA PRO A 60 5.41 4.54 0.03
C PRO A 60 3.95 4.68 0.52
N ILE A 61 3.73 5.47 1.57
CA ILE A 61 2.42 5.80 2.14
C ILE A 61 2.26 7.32 2.26
N VAL A 62 1.02 7.80 2.24
CA VAL A 62 0.74 9.23 2.39
C VAL A 62 0.88 9.65 3.85
N ILE A 63 1.91 10.47 4.13
CA ILE A 63 2.10 11.10 5.44
C ILE A 63 2.21 12.62 5.32
N PRO A 64 1.90 13.40 6.37
CA PRO A 64 2.08 14.85 6.40
C PRO A 64 3.57 15.26 6.33
N LYS A 65 4.17 15.24 5.13
CA LYS A 65 5.60 15.49 4.91
C LYS A 65 5.98 16.98 4.89
N TYR A 66 5.05 17.87 4.55
CA TYR A 66 5.33 19.31 4.40
C TYR A 66 5.76 20.00 5.69
N ARG A 67 5.46 19.42 6.86
CA ARG A 67 5.90 19.94 8.16
C ARG A 67 7.43 19.94 8.32
N TYR A 68 8.13 19.05 7.63
CA TYR A 68 9.57 18.86 7.76
C TYR A 68 10.37 19.59 6.66
N ILE A 69 9.68 20.08 5.64
CA ILE A 69 10.31 20.69 4.47
C ILE A 69 10.62 22.16 4.77
N HIS A 70 11.83 22.58 4.40
CA HIS A 70 12.25 23.98 4.53
C HIS A 70 13.03 24.43 3.29
N LEU A 71 13.06 25.76 3.10
CA LEU A 71 13.71 26.39 1.96
C LEU A 71 15.04 27.03 2.39
N THR A 72 16.11 26.72 1.66
CA THR A 72 17.38 27.45 1.76
C THR A 72 17.41 28.59 0.75
N LYS A 73 18.26 29.59 1.02
CA LYS A 73 18.43 30.79 0.20
C LYS A 73 19.46 30.59 -0.91
#